data_AF-A0AAQ0PM62-F1
#
_entry.id   AF-A0AAQ0PM62-F1
#
_cell.length_a   1.000
_cell.length_b   1.000
_cell.length_c   1.000
_cell.angle_alpha   90.00
_cell.angle_beta   90.00
_cell.angle_gamma   90.00
#
_symmetry.space_group_name_H-M   'P 1'
#
loop_
_entity.id
_entity.type
_entity.pdbx_description
1 polymer ?
#
loop_
_entity_poly.entity_id
_entity_poly.type
_entity_poly.pdbx_seq_one_letter_code
_entity_poly.pdbx_strand_id
1 'polypeptide(L)'
;MGFGEAWCNEIKNITLGTLFYIVLICVQGYIFVSIGKEVEVQSRQLVKELEADGWVLDRVTGSHHMFKHPEKSQTVPVPHPKKDLPLGTVKAIRKLAGLA
;
A
#
# COMPACT_ATOMS: atom_id res chain seq x y z
N MET A 1 -34.02 -32.67 -37.38
CA MET A 1 -33.24 -31.55 -37.98
C MET A 1 -33.84 -30.27 -37.39
N GLY A 2 -33.39 -29.73 -36.27
CA GLY A 2 -32.02 -29.56 -35.78
C GLY A 2 -31.55 -28.10 -35.81
N PHE A 3 -32.45 -27.12 -35.98
CA PHE A 3 -32.08 -25.70 -36.15
C PHE A 3 -32.58 -24.76 -35.03
N GLY A 4 -33.73 -25.06 -34.40
CA GLY A 4 -34.33 -24.18 -33.36
C GLY A 4 -33.72 -24.31 -31.96
N GLU A 5 -33.33 -25.52 -31.56
CA GLU A 5 -32.76 -25.77 -30.22
C GLU A 5 -31.30 -25.29 -30.11
N ALA A 6 -30.54 -25.36 -31.21
CA ALA A 6 -29.16 -24.88 -31.27
C ALA A 6 -29.08 -23.36 -31.09
N TRP A 7 -29.94 -22.59 -31.78
CA TRP A 7 -29.96 -21.13 -31.67
C TRP A 7 -30.44 -20.65 -30.29
N CYS A 8 -31.39 -21.35 -29.67
CA CYS A 8 -31.85 -21.04 -28.31
C CYS A 8 -30.74 -21.31 -27.27
N ASN A 9 -29.95 -22.36 -27.44
CA ASN A 9 -28.79 -22.63 -26.58
C ASN A 9 -27.64 -21.64 -26.82
N GLU A 10 -27.46 -21.18 -28.06
CA GLU A 10 -26.46 -20.16 -28.42
C GLU A 10 -26.80 -18.79 -27.82
N ILE A 11 -28.07 -18.39 -27.83
CA ILE A 11 -28.55 -17.16 -27.14
C ILE A 11 -28.44 -17.27 -25.62
N LYS A 12 -28.75 -18.43 -25.03
CA LYS A 12 -28.59 -18.66 -23.58
C LYS A 12 -27.11 -18.61 -23.15
N ASN A 13 -26.19 -19.09 -23.99
CA ASN A 13 -24.75 -18.99 -23.74
C ASN A 13 -24.23 -17.54 -23.86
N ILE A 14 -24.79 -16.72 -24.76
CA ILE A 14 -24.47 -15.29 -24.89
C ILE A 14 -24.94 -14.50 -23.67
N THR A 15 -26.13 -14.78 -23.14
CA THR A 15 -26.65 -14.09 -21.95
C THR A 15 -25.92 -14.51 -20.67
N LEU A 16 -25.61 -15.80 -20.52
CA LEU A 16 -24.78 -16.30 -19.41
C LEU A 16 -23.35 -15.74 -19.46
N GLY A 17 -22.74 -15.68 -20.65
CA GLY A 17 -21.39 -15.10 -20.83
C GLY A 17 -21.33 -13.61 -20.52
N THR A 18 -22.36 -12.85 -20.91
CA THR A 18 -22.45 -11.42 -20.63
C THR A 18 -22.67 -11.14 -19.14
N LEU A 19 -23.55 -11.92 -18.49
CA LEU A 19 -23.77 -11.82 -17.04
C LEU A 19 -22.51 -12.23 -16.26
N PHE A 20 -21.79 -13.27 -16.70
CA PHE A 20 -20.52 -13.68 -16.10
C PHE A 20 -19.46 -12.59 -16.24
N TYR A 21 -19.37 -11.92 -17.39
CA TYR A 21 -18.44 -10.82 -17.62
C TYR A 21 -18.76 -9.58 -16.76
N ILE A 22 -20.05 -9.23 -16.59
CA ILE A 22 -20.46 -8.14 -15.69
C ILE A 22 -20.12 -8.46 -14.23
N VAL A 23 -20.36 -9.71 -13.80
CA VAL A 23 -19.98 -10.17 -12.46
C VAL A 23 -18.46 -10.14 -12.28
N LEU A 24 -17.68 -10.56 -13.28
CA LEU A 24 -16.22 -10.45 -13.25
C LEU A 24 -15.74 -9.00 -13.14
N ILE A 25 -16.28 -8.07 -13.92
CA ILE A 25 -15.94 -6.64 -13.81
C ILE A 25 -16.27 -6.11 -12.41
N CYS A 26 -17.44 -6.46 -11.86
CA CYS A 26 -17.81 -6.04 -10.50
C CYS A 26 -16.90 -6.64 -9.43
N VAL A 27 -16.56 -7.93 -9.55
CA VAL A 27 -15.67 -8.62 -8.61
C VAL A 27 -14.24 -8.08 -8.71
N GLN A 28 -13.72 -7.87 -9.92
CA GLN A 28 -12.41 -7.26 -10.15
C GLN A 28 -12.36 -5.80 -9.66
N GLY A 29 -13.42 -5.02 -9.87
CA GLY A 29 -13.56 -3.66 -9.35
C GLY A 29 -13.55 -3.62 -7.81
N TYR A 30 -14.28 -4.54 -7.17
CA TYR A 30 -14.31 -4.66 -5.70
C TYR A 30 -12.94 -5.10 -5.12
N ILE A 31 -12.26 -6.03 -5.79
CA ILE A 31 -10.90 -6.46 -5.42
C ILE A 31 -9.92 -5.28 -5.51
N PHE A 32 -9.97 -4.47 -6.58
CA PHE A 32 -9.10 -3.31 -6.74
C PHE A 32 -9.31 -2.24 -5.65
N VAL A 33 -10.56 -1.97 -5.28
CA VAL A 33 -10.89 -1.04 -4.18
C VAL A 33 -10.33 -1.53 -2.83
N SER A 34 -10.30 -2.85 -2.60
CA SER A 34 -9.91 -3.43 -1.31
C SER A 34 -8.39 -3.44 -1.09
N ILE A 35 -7.57 -3.42 -2.15
CA ILE A 35 -6.09 -3.43 -2.05
C ILE A 35 -5.53 -2.04 -1.65
N GLY A 36 -6.33 -0.98 -1.75
CA GLY A 36 -5.92 0.40 -1.43
C GLY A 36 -5.88 0.75 0.07
N LYS A 37 -6.09 -0.20 0.99
CA LYS A 37 -6.05 0.10 2.44
C LYS A 37 -4.60 0.30 2.90
N GLU A 38 -4.16 1.54 2.78
CA GLU A 38 -2.86 2.01 3.21
C GLU A 38 -2.65 1.72 4.72
N VAL A 39 -1.69 0.85 5.03
CA VAL A 39 -1.33 0.47 6.40
C VAL A 39 -0.74 1.68 7.13
N GLU A 40 -1.47 2.26 8.07
CA GLU A 40 -0.91 3.27 8.98
C GLU A 40 0.19 2.62 9.82
N VAL A 41 1.40 3.18 9.76
CA VAL A 41 2.55 2.68 10.54
C VAL A 41 2.71 3.54 11.78
N GLN A 42 2.86 2.90 12.93
CA GLN A 42 3.12 3.63 14.18
C GLN A 42 4.54 4.20 14.17
N SER A 43 4.71 5.45 14.62
CA SER A 43 6.04 6.09 14.67
C SER A 43 7.07 5.24 15.43
N ARG A 44 6.63 4.48 16.44
CA ARG A 44 7.49 3.59 17.24
C ARG A 44 8.07 2.43 16.43
N GLN A 45 7.32 1.88 15.48
CA GLN A 45 7.82 0.81 14.61
C GLN A 45 8.87 1.35 13.66
N LEU A 46 8.63 2.55 13.09
CA LEU A 46 9.58 3.21 12.21
C LEU A 46 10.90 3.56 12.92
N VAL A 47 10.83 4.06 14.15
CA VAL A 47 12.03 4.36 14.95
C VAL A 47 12.84 3.09 15.22
N LYS A 48 12.18 1.98 15.59
CA LYS A 48 12.86 0.69 15.80
C LYS A 48 13.52 0.16 14.53
N GLU A 49 12.88 0.32 13.38
CA GLU A 49 13.43 -0.07 12.07
C GLU A 49 14.68 0.75 11.74
N LEU A 50 14.66 2.06 11.99
CA LEU A 50 15.80 2.95 11.81
C LEU A 50 16.94 2.64 12.80
N GLU A 51 16.63 2.43 14.07
CA GLU A 51 17.63 2.04 15.08
C GLU A 51 18.30 0.69 14.73
N ALA A 52 17.54 -0.27 14.18
CA ALA A 52 18.07 -1.55 13.73
C ALA A 52 18.98 -1.43 12.50
N ASP A 53 18.73 -0.46 11.61
CA ASP A 53 19.62 -0.11 10.49
C ASP A 53 20.84 0.70 10.95
N GLY A 54 20.97 1.05 12.23
CA GLY A 54 22.12 1.77 12.77
C GLY A 54 21.98 3.30 12.74
N TRP A 55 20.76 3.81 12.57
CA TRP A 55 20.49 5.25 12.70
C TRP A 55 20.53 5.68 14.16
N VAL A 56 21.20 6.80 14.42
CA VAL A 56 21.37 7.38 15.75
C VAL A 56 20.62 8.72 15.83
N LEU A 57 19.93 8.95 16.95
CA LEU A 57 19.28 10.23 17.23
C LEU A 57 20.33 11.33 17.45
N ASP A 58 20.38 12.31 16.55
CA ASP A 58 21.31 13.45 16.60
C ASP A 58 20.74 14.58 17.48
N ARG A 59 19.53 15.02 17.14
CA ARG A 59 18.86 16.14 17.82
C ARG A 59 17.36 15.96 17.84
N VAL A 60 16.75 16.57 18.85
CA VAL A 60 15.30 16.65 18.99
C VAL A 60 14.90 18.11 19.04
N THR A 61 14.06 18.53 18.09
CA THR A 61 13.48 19.87 18.08
C THR A 61 11.97 19.73 18.23
N GLY A 62 11.47 19.86 19.47
CA GLY A 62 10.06 19.68 19.79
C GLY A 62 9.58 18.27 19.42
N SER A 63 8.60 18.18 18.51
CA SER A 63 8.07 16.90 18.03
C SER A 63 8.80 16.32 16.81
N HIS A 64 9.98 16.83 16.46
CA HIS A 64 10.76 16.37 15.33
C HIS A 64 12.08 15.76 15.83
N HIS A 65 12.20 14.44 15.68
CA HIS A 65 13.43 13.70 15.95
C HIS A 65 14.26 13.63 14.68
N MET A 66 15.52 14.05 14.73
CA MET A 66 16.43 13.99 13.60
C MET A 66 17.39 12.82 13.80
N PHE A 67 17.35 11.85 12.89
CA PHE A 67 18.22 10.69 12.89
C PHE A 67 19.35 10.87 11.89
N LYS A 68 20.56 10.49 12.28
CA LYS A 68 21.77 10.51 11.45
C LYS A 68 22.36 9.10 11.37
N HIS A 69 22.80 8.71 10.19
CA HIS A 69 23.53 7.46 10.01
C HIS A 69 25.05 7.75 9.99
N PRO A 70 25.90 6.91 10.59
CA PRO A 70 27.35 7.10 10.53
C PRO A 70 27.90 6.91 9.10
N GLU A 71 27.33 5.97 8.34
CA GLU A 71 27.79 5.66 6.97
C GLU A 71 27.06 6.45 5.88
N LYS A 72 25.83 6.92 6.14
CA LYS A 72 25.00 7.63 5.16
C LYS A 72 24.98 9.10 5.56
N SER A 73 25.43 9.99 4.68
CA SER A 73 25.49 11.44 4.95
C SER A 73 24.11 12.10 5.12
N GLN A 74 23.02 11.36 4.90
CA GLN A 74 21.66 11.86 4.97
C GLN A 74 21.15 11.89 6.42
N THR A 75 20.32 12.89 6.70
CA THR A 75 19.61 13.02 7.98
C THR A 75 18.12 12.79 7.73
N VAL A 76 17.49 11.96 8.56
CA VAL A 76 16.09 11.57 8.41
C VAL A 76 15.26 12.24 9.51
N PRO A 77 14.29 13.11 9.14
CA PRO A 77 13.36 13.69 10.10
C PRO A 77 12.20 12.72 10.38
N VAL A 78 12.03 12.33 11.64
CA VAL A 78 10.91 11.51 12.12
C VAL A 78 10.03 12.35 13.05
N PRO A 79 8.76 12.62 12.70
CA PRO A 79 7.84 13.29 13.60
C PRO A 79 7.38 12.33 14.71
N HIS A 80 7.69 12.68 15.96
CA HIS A 80 7.34 11.96 17.17
C HIS A 80 6.94 12.97 18.26
N PRO A 81 5.85 12.79 19.03
CA PRO A 81 5.01 11.60 19.17
C PRO A 81 3.77 11.66 18.27
N LYS A 82 3.73 10.84 17.21
CA LYS A 82 2.52 10.62 16.40
C LYS A 82 2.18 9.15 16.38
N LYS A 83 0.95 8.81 16.79
CA LYS A 83 0.49 7.42 16.87
C LYS A 83 0.37 6.81 15.47
N ASP A 84 -0.10 7.58 14.51
CA ASP A 84 -0.39 7.13 13.15
C ASP A 84 0.33 8.07 12.16
N LEU A 85 1.30 7.52 11.42
CA LEU A 85 1.98 8.24 10.34
C LEU A 85 1.38 7.84 9.00
N PRO A 86 1.05 8.81 8.13
CA PRO A 86 0.54 8.50 6.80
C PRO A 86 1.62 7.76 6.01
N LEU A 87 1.21 6.79 5.20
CA LEU A 87 2.13 5.95 4.41
C LEU A 87 3.07 6.77 3.53
N GLY A 88 2.60 7.88 2.96
CA GLY A 88 3.44 8.76 2.15
C GLY A 88 4.67 9.27 2.91
N THR A 89 4.50 9.63 4.19
CA THR A 89 5.62 10.06 5.05
C THR A 89 6.55 8.90 5.37
N VAL A 90 6.01 7.72 5.67
CA VAL A 90 6.82 6.53 5.96
C VAL A 90 7.65 6.11 4.74
N LYS A 91 7.04 6.09 3.55
CA LYS A 91 7.72 5.81 2.27
C LYS A 91 8.81 6.84 1.98
N ALA A 92 8.53 8.13 2.18
CA ALA A 92 9.52 9.18 2.02
C ALA A 92 10.71 8.98 2.98
N ILE A 93 10.44 8.66 4.25
CA ILE A 93 11.46 8.37 5.25
C ILE A 93 12.29 7.14 4.85
N ARG A 94 11.66 6.03 4.44
CA ARG A 94 12.38 4.82 3.99
C ARG A 94 13.24 5.07 2.75
N LYS A 95 12.75 5.87 1.81
CA LYS A 95 13.52 6.28 0.63
C LYS A 95 14.74 7.11 1.03
N LEU A 96 14.59 8.03 1.98
CA LEU A 96 15.71 8.80 2.54
C LEU A 96 16.67 7.92 3.36
N ALA A 97 16.16 6.88 4.01
CA ALA A 97 16.99 5.94 4.76
C ALA A 97 17.72 4.92 3.86
N GLY A 98 17.37 4.83 2.57
CA GLY A 98 17.90 3.83 1.65
C GLY A 98 17.40 2.41 1.94
N LEU A 99 16.22 2.29 2.56
CA LEU A 99 15.57 1.01 2.91
C LEU A 99 14.59 0.53 1.82
N ALA A 100 14.44 1.27 0.73
CA ALA A 100 13.42 1.06 -0.32
C ALA A 100 14.02 1.10 -1.73
#